data_AF-A0A258AYU8-F1
#
_entry.id   AF-A0A258AYU8-F1
#
_cell.length_a   1.000
_cell.length_b   1.000
_cell.length_c   1.000
_cell.angle_alpha   90.00
_cell.angle_beta   90.00
_cell.angle_gamma   90.00
#
_symmetry.space_group_name_H-M   'P 1'
#
loop_
_entity.id
_entity.type
_entity.pdbx_description
1 polymer ?
#
loop_
_entity_poly.entity_id
_entity_poly.type
_entity_poly.pdbx_seq_one_letter_code
_entity_poly.pdbx_strand_id
1 'polypeptide(L)' 'MTDLDPETLAVRIRQSLGCSKDLAADYVKGISNPPEIIHGKIVVRDPEGRIVARVPESVLA' A
#
# COMPACT_ATOMS: atom_id res chain seq x y z
N MET A 1 -4.97 12.16 -13.60
CA MET A 1 -5.12 10.90 -12.86
C MET A 1 -3.75 10.62 -12.27
N THR A 2 -3.62 10.64 -10.95
CA THR A 2 -2.35 10.41 -10.26
C THR A 2 -1.86 9.01 -10.59
N ASP A 3 -0.90 8.95 -11.50
CA ASP A 3 -0.12 7.76 -11.82
C ASP A 3 0.75 7.48 -10.59
N LEU A 4 0.18 6.77 -9.61
CA LEU A 4 0.95 6.28 -8.48
C LEU A 4 1.77 5.10 -9.01
N ASP A 5 2.93 5.42 -9.57
CA ASP A 5 3.91 4.44 -10.00
C ASP A 5 4.03 3.36 -8.93
N PRO A 6 3.66 2.10 -9.22
CA PRO A 6 3.61 1.04 -8.22
C PRO A 6 5.01 0.80 -7.61
N GLU A 7 6.07 1.10 -8.36
CA GLU A 7 7.44 1.08 -7.85
C GLU A 7 7.70 2.16 -6.80
N THR A 8 7.27 3.40 -7.05
CA THR A 8 7.40 4.52 -6.09
C THR A 8 6.60 4.22 -4.82
N LEU A 9 5.39 3.68 -4.96
CA LEU A 9 4.55 3.30 -3.83
C LEU A 9 5.19 2.17 -3.02
N ALA A 10 5.73 1.14 -3.68
CA ALA A 10 6.44 0.04 -3.02
C ALA A 10 7.67 0.54 -2.24
N VAL A 11 8.44 1.50 -2.80
CA VAL A 11 9.59 2.10 -2.11
C VAL A 11 9.15 2.82 -0.84
N ARG A 12 8.08 3.62 -0.90
CA ARG A 12 7.57 4.36 0.25
C ARG A 12 6.98 3.45 1.33
N ILE A 13 6.23 2.43 0.93
CA ILE A 13 5.72 1.37 1.82
C ILE A 13 6.88 0.68 2.53
N ARG A 14 7.92 0.31 1.79
CA ARG A 14 9.13 -0.29 2.34
C ARG A 14 9.83 0.62 3.34
N GLN A 15 10.02 1.89 3.02
CA GLN A 15 10.64 2.87 3.93
C GLN A 15 9.81 3.08 5.19
N SER A 16 8.48 3.08 5.07
CA SER A 16 7.57 3.33 6.18
C SER A 16 7.39 2.13 7.11
N LEU A 17 7.33 0.91 6.57
CA LEU A 17 7.11 -0.32 7.34
C LEU A 17 8.39 -1.10 7.64
N GLY A 18 9.52 -0.77 7.00
CA GLY A 18 10.76 -1.53 7.14
C GLY A 18 10.69 -2.95 6.56
N CYS A 19 9.78 -3.22 5.62
CA CYS A 19 9.58 -4.55 5.07
C CYS A 19 10.51 -4.88 3.88
N SER A 20 10.51 -6.15 3.48
CA SER A 20 11.23 -6.60 2.27
C SER A 20 10.59 -6.03 1.00
N LYS A 21 11.40 -5.93 -0.07
CA LYS A 21 10.94 -5.44 -1.38
C LYS A 21 9.74 -6.24 -1.91
N ASP A 22 9.80 -7.57 -1.80
CA ASP A 22 8.74 -8.46 -2.25
C ASP A 22 7.43 -8.24 -1.49
N LEU A 23 7.51 -8.03 -0.17
CA LEU A 23 6.34 -7.76 0.66
C LEU A 23 5.73 -6.39 0.35
N ALA A 24 6.56 -5.38 0.10
CA ALA A 24 6.08 -4.07 -0.31
C ALA A 24 5.37 -4.11 -1.68
N ALA A 25 5.91 -4.87 -2.63
CA ALA A 25 5.28 -5.08 -3.93
C ALA A 25 3.94 -5.84 -3.82
N ASP A 26 3.87 -6.82 -2.92
CA ASP A 26 2.62 -7.54 -2.62
C ASP A 26 1.56 -6.60 -2.03
N TYR A 27 1.96 -5.72 -1.11
CA TYR A 27 1.05 -4.71 -0.55
C TYR A 27 0.53 -3.73 -1.59
N VAL A 28 1.35 -3.31 -2.56
CA VAL A 28 0.88 -2.46 -3.66
C VAL A 28 -0.23 -3.15 -4.47
N LYS A 29 -0.13 -4.47 -4.71
CA LYS A 29 -1.18 -5.23 -5.40
C LYS A 29 -2.47 -5.33 -4.59
N GLY A 30 -2.36 -5.37 -3.27
CA GLY A 30 -3.50 -5.40 -2.36
C GLY A 30 -4.14 -4.04 -2.07
N ILE A 31 -3.52 -2.94 -2.51
CA ILE A 31 -4.10 -1.59 -2.41
C ILE A 31 -5.10 -1.39 -3.55
N SER A 32 -6.35 -1.10 -3.20
CA SER A 32 -7.37 -0.74 -4.19
C SER A 32 -6.98 0.53 -4.97
N ASN A 33 -7.45 0.66 -6.21
CA ASN A 33 -7.34 1.91 -6.98
C ASN A 33 -8.75 2.44 -7.28
N PRO A 34 -9.22 3.50 -6.59
CA PRO A 34 -8.47 4.37 -5.66
C PRO A 34 -8.19 3.71 -4.28
N PRO A 35 -7.13 4.14 -3.57
CA PRO A 35 -6.74 3.58 -2.27
C PRO A 35 -7.80 3.82 -1.20
N GLU A 36 -8.13 2.77 -0.46
CA GLU A 36 -9.09 2.85 0.65
C GLU A 36 -8.37 3.29 1.93
N ILE A 37 -8.67 4.50 2.41
CA ILE A 37 -8.06 5.07 3.62
C ILE A 37 -9.06 4.99 4.77
N ILE A 38 -8.70 4.28 5.84
CA ILE A 38 -9.48 4.16 7.07
C ILE A 38 -8.61 4.63 8.24
N HIS A 39 -9.07 5.66 8.97
CA HIS A 39 -8.34 6.29 10.09
C HIS A 39 -6.89 6.70 9.73
N GLY A 40 -6.70 7.29 8.55
CA GLY A 40 -5.40 7.74 8.05
C GLY A 40 -4.41 6.63 7.68
N LYS A 41 -4.92 5.41 7.50
CA LYS A 41 -4.14 4.27 7.01
C LYS A 41 -4.81 3.68 5.79
N ILE A 42 -4.03 3.44 4.74
CA ILE A 42 -4.46 2.70 3.55
C ILE A 42 -4.60 1.24 3.93
N VAL A 43 -5.71 0.67 3.53
CA VAL A 43 -6.04 -0.74 3.74
C VAL A 43 -5.46 -1.55 2.59
N VAL A 44 -4.66 -2.56 2.93
CA VAL A 44 -4.18 -3.57 1.98
C VAL A 44 -5.06 -4.80 2.16
N ARG A 45 -5.67 -5.25 1.07
CA ARG A 45 -6.52 -6.44 1.05
C ARG A 45 -5.89 -7.55 0.25
N ASP A 46 -6.10 -8.78 0.70
CA ASP A 46 -5.79 -9.98 -0.06
C ASP A 46 -6.84 -10.19 -1.18
N PRO A 47 -6.59 -11.07 -2.16
CA PRO A 47 -7.58 -11.44 -3.19
C PRO A 47 -8.93 -11.94 -2.64
N GLU A 48 -9.00 -12.50 -1.42
CA GLU A 48 -10.25 -12.86 -0.74
C GLU A 48 -10.94 -11.66 -0.06
N GLY A 49 -10.40 -10.44 -0.20
CA GLY A 49 -10.96 -9.19 0.30
C GLY A 49 -10.67 -8.92 1.78
N ARG A 50 -9.85 -9.74 2.43
CA ARG A 50 -9.49 -9.60 3.85
C ARG A 50 -8.36 -8.61 4.04
N ILE A 51 -8.42 -7.82 5.11
CA ILE A 51 -7.37 -6.85 5.43
C ILE A 51 -6.13 -7.59 5.92
N VAL A 52 -5.04 -7.54 5.15
CA VAL A 52 -3.76 -8.19 5.49
C VAL A 52 -2.74 -7.23 6.07
N ALA A 53 -2.81 -5.94 5.69
CA ALA A 53 -1.93 -4.92 6.21
C ALA A 53 -2.61 -3.54 6.22
N ARG A 54 -2.04 -2.64 7.02
CA ARG A 54 -2.42 -1.22 7.04
C ARG A 54 -1.15 -0.40 6.88
N VAL A 55 -1.06 0.35 5.79
CA VAL A 55 0.07 1.25 5.54
C VAL A 55 -0.37 2.69 5.82
N PRO A 56 0.49 3.57 6.33
CA PRO A 56 0.08 4.95 6.60
C PRO A 56 -0.20 5.69 5.29
N GLU A 57 -1.19 6.59 5.27
CA GLU A 57 -1.53 7.37 4.07
C GLU A 57 -0.37 8.26 3.57
N SER A 58 0.62 8.53 4.43
CA SER A 58 1.84 9.27 4.09
C SER A 58 2.65 8.64 2.96
N VAL A 59 2.41 7.37 2.60
CA VAL A 59 3.04 6.74 1.43
C VAL A 59 2.45 7.24 0.10
N LEU A 60 1.28 7.88 0.12
CA LEU A 60 0.66 8.52 -1.05
C LEU A 60 1.14 9.96 -1.27
N ALA A 61 1.80 10.57 -0.27
CA ALA A 61 2.26 11.96 -0.30
C ALA A 61 3.50 12.16 -1.17
#